data_AF-A0A1F3EX42-F1
#
_entry.id   AF-A0A1F3EX42-F1
#
_cell.length_a   1.000
_cell.length_b   1.000
_cell.length_c   1.000
_cell.angle_alpha   90.00
_cell.angle_beta   90.00
_cell.angle_gamma   90.00
#
_symmetry.space_group_name_H-M   'P 1'
#
loop_
_entity.id
_entity.type
_entity.pdbx_description
1 polymer ?
#
loop_
_entity_poly.entity_id
_entity_poly.type
_entity_poly.pdbx_seq_one_letter_code
_entity_poly.pdbx_strand_id
1 'polypeptide(L)'
;MNISFDTPYAGLLVGLSLLFSVIITYWFYIRDKKLIDMKRIVRNILMIFRFVSIFIILILILSPIINSISTYIEKPIIIIANDNSESIKINSDSTLLKKLPSSIDSIVNQLSENYDVKTLSFSNKVEDTLKYSYDGKITSFSNLFKEIESRYSNQNIGALIITSDGIYNEG
;
A
#
# COMPACT_ATOMS: atom_id res chain seq x y z
N MET A 1 3.47 5.27 -16.12
CA MET A 1 2.31 6.13 -16.37
C MET A 1 1.51 5.47 -17.48
N ASN A 2 0.42 4.80 -17.13
CA ASN A 2 -0.40 4.10 -18.11
C ASN A 2 -1.60 4.99 -18.45
N ILE A 3 -1.81 5.23 -19.74
CA ILE A 3 -3.01 5.90 -20.22
C ILE A 3 -4.05 4.81 -20.46
N SER A 4 -5.09 4.81 -19.65
CA SER A 4 -6.24 3.93 -19.82
C SER A 4 -7.48 4.78 -20.06
N PHE A 5 -8.43 4.21 -20.76
CA PHE A 5 -9.73 4.82 -20.96
C PHE A 5 -10.75 4.04 -20.15
N ASP A 6 -11.77 4.73 -19.66
CA ASP A 6 -12.82 4.16 -18.80
C ASP A 6 -13.73 3.16 -19.54
N THR A 7 -13.69 3.18 -20.88
CA THR A 7 -14.56 2.36 -21.72
C THR A 7 -13.84 1.14 -22.31
N PRO A 8 -14.49 -0.04 -22.36
CA PRO A 8 -13.89 -1.25 -22.93
C PRO A 8 -13.64 -1.15 -24.45
N TYR A 9 -14.30 -0.20 -25.13
CA TYR A 9 -14.19 0.02 -26.58
C TYR A 9 -13.31 1.23 -26.95
N ALA A 10 -12.49 1.71 -26.02
CA ALA A 10 -11.73 2.94 -26.23
C ALA A 10 -10.81 2.92 -27.45
N GLY A 11 -10.16 1.78 -27.75
CA GLY A 11 -9.32 1.66 -28.94
C GLY A 11 -10.10 1.88 -30.25
N LEU A 12 -11.33 1.37 -30.32
CA LEU A 12 -12.23 1.57 -31.46
C LEU A 12 -12.69 3.03 -31.56
N LEU A 13 -13.03 3.64 -30.43
CA LEU A 13 -13.46 5.04 -30.38
C LEU A 13 -12.33 6.02 -30.76
N VAL A 14 -11.08 5.74 -30.38
CA VAL A 14 -9.91 6.50 -30.84
C VAL A 14 -9.68 6.29 -32.35
N GLY A 15 -9.89 5.08 -32.86
CA GLY A 15 -9.85 4.83 -34.30
C GLY A 15 -10.92 5.61 -35.07
N LEU A 16 -12.15 5.66 -34.54
CA LEU A 16 -13.24 6.44 -35.11
C LEU A 16 -12.99 7.95 -35.03
N SER A 17 -12.43 8.45 -33.93
CA SER A 17 -12.10 9.88 -33.81
C SER A 17 -11.02 10.30 -34.81
N LEU A 18 -10.05 9.44 -35.09
CA LEU A 18 -9.04 9.64 -36.12
C LEU A 18 -9.69 9.76 -37.50
N LEU A 19 -10.49 8.78 -37.89
CA LEU A 19 -11.20 8.78 -39.18
C LEU A 19 -12.09 10.01 -39.35
N PHE A 20 -12.86 10.33 -38.31
CA PHE A 20 -13.76 11.48 -38.32
C PHE A 20 -13.01 12.81 -38.48
N SER A 21 -11.87 12.96 -37.79
CA SER A 21 -11.02 14.16 -37.89
C SER A 21 -10.44 14.33 -39.30
N VAL A 22 -10.01 13.24 -39.95
CA VAL A 22 -9.53 13.28 -41.35
C VAL A 22 -10.65 13.67 -42.30
N ILE A 23 -11.82 13.03 -42.18
CA ILE A 23 -12.98 13.28 -43.06
C ILE A 23 -13.42 14.73 -42.97
N ILE A 24 -13.62 15.24 -41.74
CA ILE A 24 -14.04 16.64 -41.53
C ILE A 24 -12.99 17.60 -42.10
N THR A 25 -11.72 17.40 -41.77
CA THR A 25 -10.66 18.30 -42.23
C THR A 25 -10.59 18.34 -43.75
N TYR A 26 -10.63 17.18 -44.40
CA TYR A 26 -10.61 17.08 -45.86
C TYR A 26 -11.83 17.74 -46.50
N TRP A 27 -13.03 17.52 -45.94
CA TRP A 27 -14.28 18.12 -46.43
C TRP A 27 -14.27 19.66 -46.36
N PHE A 28 -13.75 20.23 -45.27
CA PHE A 28 -13.59 21.68 -45.14
C PHE A 28 -12.63 22.26 -46.19
N TYR A 29 -11.53 21.57 -46.50
CA TYR A 29 -10.52 22.05 -47.43
C TYR A 29 -10.91 21.91 -48.92
N ILE A 30 -11.81 20.99 -49.29
CA ILE A 30 -12.33 20.89 -50.65
C ILE A 30 -13.33 22.01 -50.96
N ARG A 31 -14.11 22.44 -49.96
CA ARG A 31 -15.22 23.38 -50.16
C ARG A 31 -14.80 24.85 -50.14
N ASP A 32 -13.68 25.18 -49.52
CA ASP A 32 -13.26 26.57 -49.36
C ASP A 32 -12.35 27.03 -50.49
N LYS A 33 -12.92 27.81 -51.42
CA LYS A 33 -12.19 28.38 -52.56
C LYS A 33 -11.02 29.28 -52.14
N LYS A 34 -11.10 29.94 -50.97
CA LYS A 34 -10.02 30.80 -50.46
C LYS A 34 -8.77 30.01 -50.07
N LEU A 35 -8.92 28.72 -49.73
CA LEU A 35 -7.82 27.83 -49.38
C LEU A 35 -7.14 27.26 -50.64
N ILE A 36 -7.85 27.22 -51.76
CA ILE A 36 -7.32 26.72 -53.04
C ILE A 36 -6.27 27.69 -53.61
N ASP A 37 -6.49 29.00 -53.46
CA ASP A 37 -5.61 30.07 -53.96
C ASP A 37 -4.35 30.31 -53.10
N MET A 38 -4.21 29.61 -51.97
CA MET A 38 -3.05 29.72 -51.09
C MET A 38 -1.85 28.89 -51.55
N LYS A 39 -0.65 29.34 -51.19
CA LYS A 39 0.59 28.56 -51.35
C LYS A 39 0.44 27.18 -50.73
N ARG A 40 0.80 26.13 -51.50
CA ARG A 40 0.61 24.71 -51.16
C ARG A 40 1.19 24.32 -49.79
N ILE A 41 2.33 24.88 -49.41
CA ILE A 41 2.97 24.66 -48.11
C ILE A 41 2.13 25.20 -46.94
N VAL A 42 1.64 26.44 -47.05
CA VAL A 42 0.84 27.07 -46.00
C VAL A 42 -0.48 26.32 -45.84
N ARG A 43 -1.10 25.92 -46.96
CA ARG A 43 -2.32 25.10 -46.96
C ARG A 43 -2.13 23.77 -46.24
N ASN A 44 -1.03 23.07 -46.50
CA ASN A 44 -0.75 21.78 -45.88
C ASN A 44 -0.49 21.91 -44.37
N ILE A 45 0.25 22.94 -43.93
CA ILE A 45 0.49 23.20 -42.50
C ILE A 45 -0.83 23.47 -41.76
N LEU A 46 -1.67 24.35 -42.32
CA LEU A 46 -2.97 24.67 -41.72
C LEU A 46 -3.92 23.46 -41.70
N MET A 47 -3.81 22.57 -42.70
CA MET A 47 -4.59 21.33 -42.76
C MET A 47 -4.18 20.37 -41.64
N ILE A 48 -2.88 20.16 -41.45
CA ILE A 48 -2.34 19.33 -40.36
C ILE A 48 -2.74 19.91 -39.00
N PHE A 49 -2.58 21.23 -38.81
CA PHE A 49 -2.93 21.89 -37.56
C PHE A 49 -4.42 21.76 -37.22
N ARG A 50 -5.30 21.92 -38.21
CA ARG A 50 -6.75 21.73 -38.04
C ARG A 50 -7.09 20.28 -37.70
N PHE A 51 -6.49 19.31 -38.41
CA PHE A 51 -6.67 17.89 -38.10
C PHE A 51 -6.27 17.57 -36.66
N VAL A 52 -5.07 17.99 -36.25
CA VAL A 52 -4.56 17.77 -34.88
C VAL A 52 -5.47 18.41 -33.84
N SER A 53 -5.96 19.63 -34.09
CA SER A 53 -6.86 20.33 -33.18
C SER A 53 -8.18 19.57 -32.97
N ILE A 54 -8.83 19.13 -34.06
CA ILE A 54 -10.08 18.36 -34.00
C ILE A 54 -9.85 17.01 -33.30
N PHE A 55 -8.76 16.33 -33.63
CA PHE A 55 -8.42 15.05 -33.04
C PHE A 55 -8.18 15.15 -31.52
N ILE A 56 -7.45 16.17 -31.07
CA ILE A 56 -7.22 16.43 -29.64
C ILE A 56 -8.55 16.68 -28.92
N ILE A 57 -9.44 17.49 -29.49
CA ILE A 57 -10.76 17.77 -28.90
C ILE A 57 -11.55 16.46 -28.75
N LEU A 58 -11.60 15.61 -29.78
CA LEU A 58 -12.31 14.33 -29.71
C LEU A 58 -11.68 13.35 -28.71
N ILE A 59 -10.35 13.31 -28.61
CA ILE A 59 -9.67 12.51 -27.58
C ILE A 59 -10.03 13.01 -26.19
N LEU A 60 -10.06 14.33 -25.96
CA LEU A 60 -10.40 14.89 -24.65
C LEU A 60 -11.85 14.63 -24.26
N ILE A 61 -12.78 14.62 -25.22
CA ILE A 61 -14.18 14.20 -24.99
C ILE A 61 -14.25 12.73 -24.53
N LEU A 62 -13.30 11.90 -24.97
CA LEU A 62 -13.18 10.51 -24.54
C LEU A 62 -12.62 10.35 -23.12
N SER A 63 -12.26 11.46 -22.46
CA SER A 63 -11.81 11.53 -21.08
C SER A 63 -10.71 10.51 -20.74
N PRO A 64 -9.49 10.65 -21.31
CA PRO A 64 -8.39 9.74 -21.01
C PRO A 64 -7.99 9.85 -19.53
N ILE A 65 -7.89 8.71 -18.84
CA ILE A 65 -7.50 8.65 -17.44
C ILE A 65 -6.01 8.33 -17.38
N ILE A 66 -5.25 9.21 -16.74
CA ILE A 66 -3.83 9.01 -16.48
C ILE A 66 -3.70 8.30 -15.14
N ASN A 67 -3.40 7.01 -15.17
CA ASN A 67 -3.21 6.22 -13.96
C ASN A 67 -1.73 6.20 -13.57
N SER A 68 -1.45 6.62 -12.34
CA SER A 68 -0.15 6.49 -11.68
C SER A 68 -0.28 5.47 -10.57
N ILE A 69 0.18 4.24 -10.83
CA ILE A 69 0.23 3.18 -9.81
C ILE A 69 1.54 3.37 -9.05
N SER A 70 1.45 3.70 -7.76
CA SER A 70 2.60 3.68 -6.84
C SER A 70 2.49 2.42 -5.99
N THR A 71 3.45 1.51 -6.15
CA THR A 71 3.57 0.31 -5.30
C THR A 71 4.62 0.57 -4.23
N TYR A 72 4.22 0.49 -2.96
CA TYR A 72 5.14 0.53 -1.83
C TYR A 72 5.23 -0.88 -1.23
N ILE A 73 6.45 -1.36 -0.98
CA ILE A 73 6.70 -2.66 -0.35
C ILE A 73 6.91 -2.39 1.14
N GLU A 74 5.90 -2.66 1.95
CA GLU A 74 6.02 -2.60 3.41
C GLU A 74 6.61 -3.90 3.95
N LYS A 75 7.67 -3.78 4.77
CA LYS A 75 8.18 -4.93 5.52
C LYS A 75 7.11 -5.37 6.54
N PRO A 76 6.77 -6.66 6.61
CA PRO A 76 5.82 -7.11 7.62
C PRO A 76 6.44 -6.99 9.01
N ILE A 77 5.59 -6.64 9.97
CA ILE A 77 5.96 -6.42 11.36
C ILE A 77 5.74 -7.73 12.12
N ILE A 78 6.75 -8.12 12.91
CA ILE A 78 6.64 -9.25 13.82
C ILE A 78 6.59 -8.70 15.24
N ILE A 79 5.47 -8.95 15.93
CA ILE A 79 5.28 -8.53 17.31
C ILE A 79 5.65 -9.70 18.22
N ILE A 80 6.57 -9.48 19.15
CA ILE A 80 6.96 -10.45 20.19
C ILE A 80 6.48 -9.91 21.52
N ALA A 81 5.48 -10.55 22.12
CA ALA A 81 4.89 -10.17 23.38
C ALA A 81 5.30 -11.16 24.48
N ASN A 82 6.09 -10.69 25.44
CA ASN A 82 6.46 -11.46 26.62
C ASN A 82 5.55 -11.13 27.81
N ASP A 83 4.94 -12.16 28.37
CA ASP A 83 4.21 -12.05 29.61
C ASP A 83 5.23 -11.83 30.76
N ASN A 84 4.98 -10.80 31.57
CA ASN A 84 5.82 -10.37 32.68
C ASN A 84 5.09 -10.53 34.02
N SER A 85 4.17 -11.49 34.10
CA SER A 85 3.43 -11.82 35.32
C SER A 85 4.20 -12.73 36.28
N GLU A 86 3.81 -12.69 37.55
CA GLU A 86 4.38 -13.49 38.63
C GLU A 86 4.04 -14.98 38.49
N SER A 87 2.97 -15.35 37.77
CA SER A 87 2.60 -16.75 37.53
C SER A 87 3.71 -17.51 36.81
N ILE A 88 4.42 -16.85 35.89
CA ILE A 88 5.57 -17.42 35.19
C ILE A 88 6.69 -17.78 36.17
N LYS A 89 6.96 -16.92 37.16
CA LYS A 89 8.01 -17.15 38.16
C LYS A 89 7.66 -18.33 39.08
N ILE A 90 6.38 -18.51 39.37
CA ILE A 90 5.88 -19.56 40.27
C ILE A 90 5.82 -20.92 39.55
N ASN A 91 5.39 -20.94 38.29
CA ASN A 91 5.13 -22.17 37.55
C ASN A 91 6.32 -22.66 36.71
N SER A 92 7.32 -21.82 36.47
CA SER A 92 8.47 -22.18 35.63
C SER A 92 9.64 -22.73 36.44
N ASP A 93 10.34 -23.72 35.87
CA ASP A 93 11.60 -24.18 36.41
C ASP A 93 12.64 -23.04 36.47
N SER A 94 13.38 -22.97 37.57
CA SER A 94 14.43 -21.96 37.77
C SER A 94 15.51 -21.95 36.68
N THR A 95 15.72 -23.08 36.00
CA THR A 95 16.62 -23.21 34.85
C THR A 95 16.02 -22.64 33.57
N LEU A 96 14.70 -22.77 33.40
CA LEU A 96 13.95 -22.25 32.26
C LEU A 96 13.86 -20.73 32.35
N LEU A 97 13.59 -20.18 33.54
CA LEU A 97 13.57 -18.73 33.78
C LEU A 97 14.90 -18.03 33.50
N LYS A 98 16.03 -18.72 33.70
CA LYS A 98 17.35 -18.17 33.37
C LYS A 98 17.68 -18.21 31.88
N LYS A 99 17.11 -19.16 31.14
CA LYS A 99 17.37 -19.35 29.70
C LYS A 99 16.38 -18.59 28.81
N LEU A 100 15.17 -18.34 29.28
CA LEU A 100 14.12 -17.69 28.51
C LEU A 100 14.54 -16.34 27.91
N PRO A 101 15.15 -15.41 28.68
CA PRO A 101 15.58 -14.11 28.15
C PRO A 101 16.56 -14.26 26.99
N SER A 102 17.59 -15.10 27.17
CA SER A 102 18.61 -15.32 26.12
C SER A 102 18.02 -15.94 24.85
N SER A 103 17.02 -16.82 24.98
CA SER A 103 16.34 -17.41 23.83
C SER A 103 15.50 -16.38 23.09
N ILE A 104 14.71 -15.56 23.81
CA ILE A 104 13.87 -14.51 23.23
C ILE A 104 14.75 -13.47 22.52
N ASP A 105 15.82 -13.02 23.17
CA ASP A 105 16.76 -12.06 22.57
C ASP A 105 17.42 -12.63 21.31
N SER A 106 17.73 -13.94 21.27
CA SER A 106 18.26 -14.59 20.06
C SER A 106 17.25 -14.57 18.90
N ILE A 107 15.97 -14.81 19.19
CA ILE A 107 14.87 -14.81 18.20
C ILE A 107 14.66 -13.39 17.67
N VAL A 108 14.65 -12.39 18.56
CA VAL A 108 14.56 -10.98 18.20
C VAL A 108 15.69 -10.61 17.24
N ASN A 109 16.93 -10.97 17.57
CA ASN A 109 18.09 -10.64 16.73
C ASN A 109 18.02 -11.32 15.35
N GLN A 110 17.66 -12.60 15.28
CA GLN A 110 17.53 -13.33 14.01
C GLN A 110 16.41 -12.76 13.12
N LEU A 111 15.28 -12.39 13.72
CA LEU A 111 14.14 -11.85 12.97
C LEU A 111 14.37 -10.40 12.55
N SER A 112 15.13 -9.63 13.33
CA SER A 112 15.44 -8.21 13.04
C SER A 112 16.29 -8.01 11.79
N GLU A 113 16.97 -9.06 11.30
CA GLU A 113 17.73 -8.99 10.03
C GLU A 113 16.81 -8.81 8.82
N ASN A 114 15.63 -9.43 8.83
CA ASN A 114 14.73 -9.51 7.68
C ASN A 114 13.40 -8.76 7.88
N TYR A 115 12.98 -8.57 9.13
CA TYR A 115 11.66 -8.05 9.50
C TYR A 115 11.77 -6.85 10.45
N ASP A 116 10.71 -6.03 10.52
CA ASP A 116 10.58 -5.04 11.59
C ASP A 116 10.03 -5.72 12.85
N VAL A 117 10.89 -5.96 13.83
CA VAL A 117 10.52 -6.66 15.06
C VAL A 117 10.14 -5.65 16.12
N LYS A 118 8.93 -5.75 16.65
CA LYS A 118 8.45 -4.98 17.80
C LYS A 118 8.38 -5.88 19.01
N THR A 119 8.99 -5.43 20.09
CA THR A 119 9.02 -6.19 21.33
C THR A 119 8.13 -5.52 22.37
N LEU A 120 7.28 -6.32 23.00
CA LEU A 120 6.33 -5.88 24.00
C LEU A 120 6.49 -6.74 25.25
N SER A 121 6.31 -6.14 26.41
CA SER A 121 6.01 -6.90 27.63
C SER A 121 4.63 -6.54 28.13
N PHE A 122 3.91 -7.52 28.67
CA PHE A 122 2.56 -7.27 29.18
C PHE A 122 2.33 -7.95 30.52
N SER A 123 1.55 -7.28 31.37
CA SER A 123 0.98 -7.84 32.60
C SER A 123 -0.37 -7.16 32.85
N ASN A 124 -0.43 -6.15 33.71
CA ASN A 124 -1.57 -5.23 33.82
C ASN A 124 -1.56 -4.16 32.71
N LYS A 125 -0.37 -3.76 32.26
CA LYS A 125 -0.11 -2.77 31.22
C LYS A 125 0.81 -3.37 30.16
N VAL A 126 0.75 -2.81 28.96
CA VAL A 126 1.61 -3.18 27.82
C VAL A 126 2.69 -2.13 27.65
N GLU A 127 3.94 -2.57 27.64
CA GLU A 127 5.13 -1.72 27.49
C GLU A 127 5.97 -2.14 26.28
N ASP A 128 6.61 -1.16 25.61
CA ASP A 128 7.40 -1.36 24.38
C ASP A 128 8.83 -1.86 24.62
N THR A 129 9.06 -2.57 25.73
CA THR A 129 10.37 -3.13 26.07
C THR A 129 10.23 -4.54 26.61
N LEU A 130 11.19 -5.41 26.31
CA LEU A 130 11.28 -6.73 26.94
C LEU A 130 11.68 -6.56 28.39
N LYS A 131 10.74 -6.85 29.28
CA LYS A 131 10.97 -7.00 30.70
C LYS A 131 10.92 -8.48 31.07
N TYR A 132 11.87 -8.85 31.92
CA TYR A 132 12.04 -10.20 32.47
C TYR A 132 12.03 -10.17 34.00
N SER A 133 11.40 -9.18 34.61
CA SER A 133 11.30 -9.01 36.07
C SER A 133 10.24 -9.92 36.69
N TYR A 134 9.22 -10.31 35.91
CA TYR A 134 8.10 -11.16 36.29
C TYR A 134 7.43 -10.70 37.60
N ASP A 135 7.23 -9.39 37.73
CA ASP A 135 6.68 -8.71 38.91
C ASP A 135 5.20 -8.30 38.76
N GLY A 136 4.62 -8.54 37.59
CA GLY A 136 3.22 -8.24 37.31
C GLY A 136 2.27 -9.17 38.05
N LYS A 137 1.26 -8.62 38.74
CA LYS A 137 0.26 -9.43 39.46
C LYS A 137 -0.88 -9.96 38.59
N ILE A 138 -1.01 -9.41 37.38
CA ILE A 138 -2.13 -9.63 36.48
C ILE A 138 -1.57 -10.02 35.12
N THR A 139 -2.24 -10.97 34.47
CA THR A 139 -2.00 -11.40 33.09
C THR A 139 -3.28 -11.10 32.31
N SER A 140 -3.27 -10.00 31.56
CA SER A 140 -4.42 -9.55 30.77
C SER A 140 -4.13 -9.64 29.27
N PHE A 141 -4.61 -10.71 28.64
CA PHE A 141 -4.53 -10.85 27.18
C PHE A 141 -5.41 -9.83 26.46
N SER A 142 -6.53 -9.43 27.07
CA SER A 142 -7.43 -8.45 26.47
C SER A 142 -6.82 -7.06 26.41
N ASN A 143 -6.06 -6.66 27.44
CA ASN A 143 -5.27 -5.43 27.35
C ASN A 143 -4.17 -5.54 26.29
N LEU A 144 -3.51 -6.70 26.16
CA LEU A 144 -2.52 -6.94 25.10
C LEU A 144 -3.13 -6.77 23.70
N PHE A 145 -4.21 -7.48 23.39
CA PHE A 145 -4.83 -7.41 22.07
C PHE A 145 -5.41 -6.05 21.75
N LYS A 146 -6.03 -5.39 22.73
CA LYS A 146 -6.57 -4.04 22.56
C LYS A 146 -5.47 -3.00 22.27
N GLU A 147 -4.32 -3.11 22.94
CA GLU A 147 -3.16 -2.26 22.67
C GLU A 147 -2.54 -2.56 21.31
N ILE A 148 -2.44 -3.84 20.92
CA ILE A 148 -1.95 -4.22 19.59
C ILE A 148 -2.87 -3.67 18.51
N GLU A 149 -4.19 -3.84 18.65
CA GLU A 149 -5.17 -3.31 17.70
C GLU A 149 -5.10 -1.78 17.63
N SER A 150 -5.03 -1.10 18.77
CA SER A 150 -4.93 0.36 18.84
C SER A 150 -3.64 0.91 18.20
N ARG A 151 -2.49 0.26 18.42
CA ARG A 151 -1.17 0.72 17.94
C ARG A 151 -0.87 0.31 16.50
N TYR A 152 -1.35 -0.85 16.07
CA TYR A 152 -0.93 -1.50 14.82
C TYR A 152 -2.09 -1.74 13.82
N SER A 153 -3.28 -1.13 14.02
CA SER A 153 -4.45 -1.32 13.15
C SER A 153 -4.19 -1.11 11.65
N ASN A 154 -3.26 -0.21 11.31
CA ASN A 154 -2.95 0.19 9.94
C ASN A 154 -1.58 -0.32 9.47
N GLN A 155 -1.00 -1.30 10.16
CA GLN A 155 0.32 -1.84 9.83
C GLN A 155 0.19 -3.30 9.42
N ASN A 156 1.08 -3.74 8.52
CA ASN A 156 1.10 -5.12 8.04
C ASN A 156 1.73 -6.05 9.09
N ILE A 157 0.92 -6.59 10.01
CA ILE A 157 1.37 -7.56 11.01
C ILE A 157 1.53 -8.93 10.34
N GLY A 158 2.77 -9.39 10.22
CA GLY A 158 3.08 -10.71 9.64
C GLY A 158 2.97 -11.85 10.65
N ALA A 159 3.27 -11.59 11.92
CA ALA A 159 3.17 -12.58 13.00
C ALA A 159 3.08 -11.92 14.38
N LEU A 160 2.38 -12.59 15.30
CA LEU A 160 2.37 -12.28 16.73
C LEU A 160 2.88 -13.51 17.48
N ILE A 161 3.99 -13.36 18.18
CA ILE A 161 4.61 -14.41 19.00
C ILE A 161 4.37 -14.04 20.46
N ILE A 162 3.67 -14.90 21.19
CA ILE A 162 3.35 -14.68 22.61
C ILE A 162 4.10 -15.72 23.45
N THR A 163 4.79 -15.27 24.48
CA THR A 163 5.40 -16.13 25.50
C THR A 163 4.68 -15.92 26.83
N SER A 164 3.96 -16.94 27.29
CA SER A 164 3.22 -16.95 28.56
C SER A 164 3.09 -18.38 29.08
N ASP A 165 2.86 -18.55 30.37
CA ASP A 165 2.48 -19.84 30.97
C ASP A 165 1.00 -20.21 30.70
N GLY A 166 0.24 -19.31 30.06
CA GLY A 166 -1.15 -19.51 29.66
C GLY A 166 -2.15 -19.25 30.79
N ILE A 167 -1.69 -18.85 31.97
CA ILE A 167 -2.56 -18.51 33.10
C ILE A 167 -2.93 -17.04 32.98
N TYR A 168 -4.20 -16.78 32.69
CA TYR A 168 -4.76 -15.43 32.66
C TYR A 168 -5.76 -15.22 33.79
N ASN A 169 -5.83 -13.99 34.29
CA ASN A 169 -6.76 -13.60 35.34
C ASN A 169 -7.62 -12.38 34.97
N GLU A 170 -7.38 -11.78 33.81
CA GLU A 170 -8.27 -10.81 33.17
C GLU A 170 -8.40 -11.11 31.67
N GLY A 171 -9.62 -10.94 31.15
CA GLY A 171 -10.01 -11.19 29.76
C GLY A 171 -11.12 -10.25 29.31
#